data_AF-A0A8E2EX35-F1
#
_entry.id   AF-A0A8E2EX35-F1
#
_cell.length_a   1.000
_cell.length_b   1.000
_cell.length_c   1.000
_cell.angle_alpha   90.00
_cell.angle_beta   90.00
_cell.angle_gamma   90.00
#
_symmetry.space_group_name_H-M   'P 1'
#
loop_
_entity.id
_entity.type
_entity.pdbx_description
1 polymer ?
#
loop_
_entity_poly.entity_id
_entity_poly.type
_entity_poly.pdbx_seq_one_letter_code
_entity_poly.pdbx_strand_id
1 'polypeptide(L)'
;MLWLVYGLAEKCICKAVNHAALRNFFLLIDSLNGTLERLETYFENQRRGSGAITTKLFQLALQADQSVILSAVERYTRNIAEDVCKLYASINENGKRLLDLDNQVSERQERVEYWHANTSEGVRKVNGDVKVQFQESKCWHQDIREDTKELRNSQEKLEHREISWISSLDFSVKQNDIFGRRQKETAEWLFDNDVFKRWRSGAERILYCPGLPGASKSILVSTVINYLQQNDIAVAYIFCSYKEQEDHTTSNLLANFGITVD
;
A
#
# COMPACT_ATOMS: atom_id res chain seq x y z
N MET A 1 36.33 -45.88 -7.63
CA MET A 1 34.99 -45.25 -7.51
C MET A 1 33.92 -46.23 -7.00
N LEU A 2 33.98 -47.53 -7.32
CA LEU A 2 33.05 -48.57 -6.81
C LEU A 2 33.17 -48.87 -5.30
N TRP A 3 34.34 -48.65 -4.68
CA TRP A 3 34.55 -48.88 -3.24
C TRP A 3 33.95 -47.80 -2.32
N LEU A 4 33.81 -46.56 -2.80
CA LEU A 4 33.18 -45.47 -2.05
C LEU A 4 31.65 -45.59 -2.04
N VAL A 5 31.06 -46.16 -3.10
CA VAL A 5 29.63 -46.43 -3.19
C VAL A 5 29.23 -47.61 -2.30
N TYR A 6 30.09 -48.64 -2.20
CA TYR A 6 29.89 -49.76 -1.26
C TYR A 6 29.96 -49.30 0.21
N GLY A 7 30.95 -48.47 0.58
CA GLY A 7 31.10 -48.00 1.96
C GLY A 7 30.02 -47.01 2.43
N LEU A 8 29.38 -46.27 1.51
CA LEU A 8 28.22 -45.42 1.82
C LEU A 8 26.91 -46.20 1.89
N ALA A 9 26.74 -47.23 1.04
CA ALA A 9 25.61 -48.15 1.13
C ALA A 9 25.61 -48.90 2.48
N GLU A 10 26.77 -49.36 2.94
CA GLU A 10 26.92 -50.04 4.23
C GLU A 10 26.54 -49.13 5.42
N LYS A 11 26.97 -47.85 5.39
CA LYS A 11 26.61 -46.86 6.41
C LYS A 11 25.13 -46.44 6.40
N CYS A 12 24.48 -46.43 5.23
CA CYS A 12 23.05 -46.13 5.12
C CYS A 12 22.18 -47.32 5.52
N ILE A 13 22.60 -48.55 5.19
CA ILE A 13 21.92 -49.79 5.59
C ILE A 13 21.95 -49.92 7.12
N CYS A 14 23.07 -49.62 7.79
CA CYS A 14 23.14 -49.63 9.26
C CYS A 14 22.22 -48.59 9.94
N LYS A 15 21.80 -47.51 9.26
CA LYS A 15 20.86 -46.51 9.82
C LYS A 15 19.39 -46.82 9.54
N ALA A 16 19.09 -47.53 8.46
CA ALA A 16 17.72 -47.86 8.05
C ALA A 16 17.23 -49.22 8.56
N VAL A 17 18.16 -50.14 8.88
CA VAL A 17 17.82 -51.48 9.36
C VAL A 17 17.45 -51.43 10.84
N ASN A 18 16.23 -51.86 11.12
CA ASN A 18 15.60 -51.85 12.43
C ASN A 18 16.50 -52.52 13.49
N HIS A 19 17.03 -51.70 14.41
CA HIS A 19 18.03 -52.09 15.43
C HIS A 19 17.56 -53.27 16.30
N ALA A 20 16.25 -53.49 16.40
CA ALA A 20 15.65 -54.61 17.12
C ALA A 20 15.88 -55.97 16.42
N ALA A 21 15.86 -56.01 15.09
CA ALA A 21 16.06 -57.26 14.32
C ALA A 21 17.51 -57.72 14.37
N LEU A 22 18.46 -56.78 14.23
CA LEU A 22 19.89 -57.05 14.43
C LEU A 22 20.17 -57.47 15.88
N ARG A 23 19.58 -56.79 16.87
CA ARG A 23 19.73 -57.16 18.28
C ARG A 23 19.22 -58.57 18.57
N ASN A 24 18.05 -58.96 18.05
CA ASN A 24 17.52 -60.31 18.22
C ASN A 24 18.39 -61.37 17.50
N PHE A 25 18.98 -61.02 16.36
CA PHE A 25 19.92 -61.89 15.65
C PHE A 25 21.22 -62.11 16.45
N PHE A 26 21.82 -61.05 16.99
CA PHE A 26 23.00 -61.17 17.85
C PHE A 26 22.69 -61.95 19.14
N LEU A 27 21.54 -61.74 19.77
CA LEU A 27 21.10 -62.53 20.94
C LEU A 27 20.93 -64.02 20.60
N LEU A 28 20.46 -64.35 19.40
CA LEU A 28 20.36 -65.73 18.93
C LEU A 28 21.75 -66.36 18.76
N ILE A 29 22.69 -65.62 18.16
CA ILE A 29 24.10 -66.05 18.02
C ILE A 29 24.73 -66.29 19.39
N ASP A 30 24.56 -65.37 20.34
CA ASP A 30 25.11 -65.49 21.69
C ASP A 30 24.53 -66.69 22.44
N SER A 31 23.22 -66.95 22.31
CA SER A 31 22.56 -68.13 22.89
C SER A 31 23.05 -69.44 22.28
N LEU A 32 23.35 -69.45 20.97
CA LEU A 32 23.85 -70.63 20.27
C LEU A 32 25.31 -70.91 20.62
N ASN A 33 26.16 -69.87 20.71
CA ASN A 33 27.53 -70.04 21.17
C ASN A 33 27.58 -70.60 22.60
N GLY A 34 26.71 -70.11 23.50
CA GLY A 34 26.61 -70.63 24.86
C GLY A 34 26.10 -72.08 24.95
N THR A 35 25.35 -72.57 23.98
CA THR A 35 24.94 -73.99 23.91
C THR A 35 26.05 -74.86 23.32
N LEU A 36 26.81 -74.34 22.36
CA LEU A 36 27.96 -75.01 21.76
C LEU A 36 29.08 -75.24 22.79
N GLU A 37 29.42 -74.21 23.59
CA GLU A 37 30.40 -74.33 24.70
C GLU A 37 29.97 -75.39 25.74
N ARG A 38 28.67 -75.43 26.09
CA ARG A 38 28.14 -76.43 27.04
C ARG A 38 28.21 -77.84 26.49
N LEU A 39 27.95 -78.02 25.20
CA LEU A 39 28.07 -79.31 24.53
C LEU A 39 29.54 -79.74 24.45
N GLU A 40 30.46 -78.86 24.08
CA GLU A 40 31.90 -79.15 24.09
C GLU A 40 32.37 -79.61 25.48
N THR A 41 31.95 -78.91 26.54
CA THR A 41 32.30 -79.25 27.93
C THR A 41 31.70 -80.60 28.37
N TYR A 42 30.45 -80.91 27.99
CA TYR A 42 29.81 -82.19 28.29
C TYR A 42 30.52 -83.36 27.57
N PHE A 43 30.99 -83.13 26.35
CA PHE A 43 31.65 -84.16 25.55
C PHE A 43 33.13 -84.35 25.87
N GLU A 44 33.85 -83.33 26.34
CA GLU A 44 35.18 -83.49 26.94
C GLU A 44 35.16 -84.42 28.15
N ASN A 45 34.08 -84.37 28.94
CA ASN A 45 33.84 -85.29 30.04
C ASN A 45 33.48 -86.72 29.57
N GLN A 46 32.82 -86.89 28.43
CA GLN A 46 32.44 -88.18 27.83
C GLN A 46 33.53 -88.86 26.97
N ARG A 47 34.49 -88.10 26.41
CA ARG A 47 35.62 -88.63 25.60
C ARG A 47 36.48 -89.65 26.35
N ARG A 48 36.42 -89.66 27.68
CA ARG A 48 37.07 -90.68 28.52
C ARG A 48 36.36 -92.05 28.53
N GLY A 49 35.17 -92.20 27.93
CA GLY A 49 34.31 -93.38 28.15
C GLY A 49 33.84 -94.21 26.95
N SER A 50 33.63 -93.67 25.74
CA SER A 50 33.12 -94.50 24.62
C SER A 50 33.29 -93.82 23.26
N GLY A 51 34.09 -94.42 22.37
CA GLY A 51 34.42 -93.91 21.04
C GLY A 51 33.65 -94.62 19.94
N ALA A 52 32.64 -93.94 19.36
CA ALA A 52 32.09 -94.10 18.00
C ALA A 52 30.69 -93.48 17.90
N ILE A 53 29.82 -93.73 18.88
CA ILE A 53 28.42 -93.25 18.91
C ILE A 53 28.37 -91.74 19.23
N THR A 54 29.28 -91.28 20.09
CA THR A 54 29.44 -89.87 20.51
C THR A 54 29.85 -88.95 19.36
N THR A 55 30.76 -89.40 18.48
CA THR A 55 31.20 -88.61 17.31
C THR A 55 30.09 -88.46 16.26
N LYS A 56 29.25 -89.49 16.09
CA LYS A 56 28.13 -89.45 15.14
C LYS A 56 26.98 -88.59 15.65
N LEU A 57 26.70 -88.63 16.95
CA LEU A 57 25.78 -87.71 17.61
C LEU A 57 26.28 -86.27 17.60
N PHE A 58 27.60 -86.03 17.73
CA PHE A 58 28.20 -84.70 17.58
C PHE A 58 28.07 -84.16 16.15
N GLN A 59 28.34 -84.97 15.13
CA GLN A 59 28.11 -84.55 13.74
C GLN A 59 26.64 -84.26 13.45
N LEU A 60 25.71 -85.06 13.99
CA LEU A 60 24.28 -84.84 13.85
C LEU A 60 23.80 -83.57 14.58
N ALA A 61 24.30 -83.32 15.80
CA ALA A 61 23.99 -82.10 16.55
C ALA A 61 24.56 -80.85 15.88
N LEU A 62 25.81 -80.90 15.41
CA LEU A 62 26.45 -79.81 14.67
C LEU A 62 25.75 -79.53 13.33
N GLN A 63 25.32 -80.58 12.62
CA GLN A 63 24.52 -80.43 11.40
C GLN A 63 23.12 -79.85 11.68
N ALA A 64 22.49 -80.25 12.79
CA ALA A 64 21.21 -79.70 13.21
C ALA A 64 21.32 -78.21 13.55
N ASP A 65 22.34 -77.80 14.31
CA ASP A 65 22.56 -76.39 14.68
C ASP A 65 22.92 -75.51 13.48
N GLN A 66 23.75 -76.02 12.55
CA GLN A 66 24.04 -75.33 11.29
C GLN A 66 22.77 -75.08 10.45
N SER A 67 21.83 -76.04 10.43
CA SER A 67 20.57 -75.90 9.70
C SER A 67 19.66 -74.81 10.29
N VAL A 68 19.65 -74.66 11.62
CA VAL A 68 18.87 -73.62 12.31
C VAL A 68 19.43 -72.23 12.01
N ILE A 69 20.75 -72.06 12.12
CA ILE A 69 21.44 -70.80 11.81
C ILE A 69 21.23 -70.42 10.35
N LEU A 70 21.41 -71.38 9.43
CA LEU A 70 21.22 -71.14 8.00
C LEU A 70 19.79 -70.69 7.70
N SER A 71 18.78 -71.35 8.29
CA SER A 71 17.37 -70.98 8.10
C SER A 71 17.02 -69.58 8.67
N ALA A 72 17.67 -69.17 9.76
CA ALA A 72 17.47 -67.85 10.37
C ALA A 72 18.10 -66.75 9.49
N VAL A 73 19.32 -66.99 8.97
CA VAL A 73 20.01 -66.11 8.03
C VAL A 73 19.24 -66.01 6.71
N GLU A 74 18.73 -67.12 6.17
CA GLU A 74 17.88 -67.13 4.97
C GLU A 74 16.60 -66.31 5.16
N ARG A 75 15.96 -66.43 6.33
CA ARG A 75 14.74 -65.65 6.64
C ARG A 75 15.04 -64.17 6.77
N TYR A 76 16.14 -63.82 7.44
CA TYR A 76 16.56 -62.44 7.61
C TYR A 76 16.93 -61.78 6.28
N THR A 77 17.71 -62.47 5.44
CA THR A 77 18.11 -61.99 4.11
C THR A 77 16.90 -61.85 3.19
N ARG A 78 15.93 -62.77 3.24
CA ARG A 78 14.66 -62.65 2.51
C ARG A 78 13.85 -61.43 2.94
N ASN A 79 13.70 -61.20 4.24
CA ASN A 79 12.96 -60.05 4.76
C ASN A 79 13.60 -58.72 4.33
N ILE A 80 14.94 -58.63 4.40
CA ILE A 80 15.65 -57.44 3.91
C ILE A 80 15.46 -57.27 2.41
N ALA A 81 15.55 -58.35 1.63
CA ALA A 81 15.35 -58.26 0.18
C ALA A 81 13.96 -57.72 -0.15
N GLU A 82 12.91 -58.18 0.56
CA GLU A 82 11.54 -57.66 0.39
C GLU A 82 11.42 -56.18 0.75
N ASP A 83 12.01 -55.75 1.86
CA ASP A 83 11.95 -54.34 2.28
C ASP A 83 12.73 -53.43 1.33
N VAL A 84 13.88 -53.89 0.82
CA VAL A 84 14.64 -53.17 -0.22
C VAL A 84 13.83 -53.07 -1.51
N CYS A 85 13.13 -54.14 -1.91
CA CYS A 85 12.24 -54.11 -3.08
C CYS A 85 11.10 -53.10 -2.91
N LYS A 86 10.46 -53.04 -1.74
CA LYS A 86 9.41 -52.04 -1.44
C LYS A 86 9.95 -50.62 -1.48
N LEU A 87 11.13 -50.38 -0.89
CA LEU A 87 11.79 -49.07 -0.93
C LEU A 87 12.12 -48.66 -2.37
N TYR A 88 12.66 -49.58 -3.17
CA TYR A 88 12.97 -49.32 -4.57
C TYR A 88 11.72 -48.94 -5.38
N ALA A 89 10.62 -49.67 -5.19
CA ALA A 89 9.34 -49.36 -5.83
C ALA A 89 8.82 -47.97 -5.42
N SER A 90 8.88 -47.63 -4.14
CA SER A 90 8.47 -46.32 -3.63
C SER A 90 9.35 -45.18 -4.16
N ILE A 91 10.67 -45.38 -4.26
CA ILE A 91 11.60 -44.38 -4.81
C ILE A 91 11.28 -44.13 -6.28
N ASN A 92 11.06 -45.19 -7.06
CA ASN A 92 10.73 -45.08 -8.47
C ASN A 92 9.41 -44.32 -8.69
N GLU A 93 8.39 -44.61 -7.87
CA GLU A 93 7.10 -43.91 -7.93
C GLU A 93 7.24 -42.43 -7.55
N ASN A 94 8.00 -42.11 -6.50
CA ASN A 94 8.29 -40.72 -6.14
C ASN A 94 9.08 -40.01 -7.23
N GLY A 95 10.01 -40.69 -7.91
CA GLY A 95 10.74 -40.15 -9.05
C GLY A 95 9.81 -39.74 -10.19
N LYS A 96 8.81 -40.57 -10.53
CA LYS A 96 7.78 -40.21 -11.53
C LYS A 96 6.96 -38.99 -11.12
N ARG A 97 6.56 -38.91 -9.86
CA ARG A 97 5.81 -37.75 -9.32
C ARG A 97 6.62 -36.47 -9.37
N LEU A 98 7.92 -36.53 -9.07
CA LEU A 98 8.81 -35.38 -9.17
C LEU A 98 8.96 -34.90 -10.61
N LEU A 99 9.05 -35.81 -11.59
CA LEU A 99 9.08 -35.45 -13.01
C LEU A 99 7.77 -34.79 -13.47
N ASP A 100 6.62 -35.28 -13.01
CA ASP A 100 5.33 -34.65 -13.31
C ASP A 100 5.22 -33.25 -12.70
N LEU A 101 5.66 -33.09 -11.45
CA LEU A 101 5.72 -31.78 -10.79
C LEU A 101 6.66 -30.82 -11.51
N ASP A 102 7.82 -31.28 -11.97
CA ASP A 102 8.79 -30.46 -12.72
C ASP A 102 8.18 -29.93 -14.03
N ASN A 103 7.49 -30.80 -14.78
CA ASN A 103 6.75 -30.41 -15.99
C ASN A 103 5.67 -29.37 -15.67
N GLN A 104 4.86 -29.59 -14.63
CA GLN A 104 3.82 -28.63 -14.22
C GLN A 104 4.40 -27.28 -13.79
N VAL A 105 5.56 -27.28 -13.12
CA VAL A 105 6.26 -26.06 -12.71
C VAL A 105 6.78 -25.33 -13.96
N SER A 106 7.37 -26.03 -14.92
CA SER A 106 7.85 -25.45 -16.17
C SER A 106 6.72 -24.79 -16.97
N GLU A 107 5.58 -25.47 -17.14
CA GLU A 107 4.41 -24.89 -17.81
C GLU A 107 3.86 -23.66 -17.08
N ARG A 108 3.83 -23.68 -15.75
CA ARG A 108 3.40 -22.53 -14.94
C ARG A 108 4.35 -21.36 -15.10
N GLN A 109 5.65 -21.62 -15.14
CA GLN A 109 6.68 -20.61 -15.32
C GLN A 109 6.51 -19.87 -16.65
N GLU A 110 6.32 -20.61 -17.76
CA GLU A 110 6.06 -20.01 -19.08
C GLU A 110 4.79 -19.15 -19.09
N ARG A 111 3.71 -19.61 -18.44
CA ARG A 111 2.48 -18.80 -18.33
C ARG A 111 2.69 -17.52 -17.53
N VAL A 112 3.47 -17.59 -16.44
CA VAL A 112 3.80 -16.43 -15.61
C VAL A 112 4.61 -15.41 -16.42
N GLU A 113 5.61 -15.87 -17.18
CA GLU A 113 6.41 -15.00 -18.04
C GLU A 113 5.56 -14.34 -19.13
N TYR A 114 4.68 -15.09 -19.79
CA TYR A 114 3.73 -14.56 -20.76
C TYR A 114 2.80 -13.50 -20.15
N TRP A 115 2.21 -13.80 -18.99
CA TRP A 115 1.35 -12.86 -18.27
C TRP A 115 2.10 -11.58 -17.86
N HIS A 116 3.34 -11.70 -17.38
CA HIS A 116 4.16 -10.55 -17.03
C HIS A 116 4.49 -9.67 -18.25
N ALA A 117 4.86 -10.28 -19.38
CA ALA A 117 5.13 -9.55 -20.62
C ALA A 117 3.90 -8.76 -21.09
N ASN A 118 2.74 -9.41 -21.18
CA ASN A 118 1.50 -8.75 -21.62
C ASN A 118 1.04 -7.65 -20.65
N THR A 119 1.12 -7.91 -19.35
CA THR A 119 0.71 -6.94 -18.33
C THR A 119 1.63 -5.72 -18.34
N SER A 120 2.95 -5.93 -18.44
CA SER A 120 3.92 -4.83 -18.50
C SER A 120 3.71 -3.96 -19.74
N GLU A 121 3.39 -4.56 -20.89
CA GLU A 121 3.06 -3.86 -22.11
C GLU A 121 1.75 -3.07 -22.00
N GLY A 122 0.71 -3.66 -21.40
CA GLY A 122 -0.56 -2.98 -21.14
C GLY A 122 -0.38 -1.77 -20.23
N VAL A 123 0.34 -1.93 -19.12
CA VAL A 123 0.67 -0.85 -18.18
C VAL A 123 1.47 0.26 -18.87
N ARG A 124 2.43 -0.09 -19.73
CA ARG A 124 3.24 0.87 -20.49
C ARG A 124 2.39 1.74 -21.40
N LYS A 125 1.41 1.15 -22.12
CA LYS A 125 0.49 1.88 -23.00
C LYS A 125 -0.38 2.86 -22.21
N VAL A 126 -1.05 2.37 -21.16
CA VAL A 126 -1.90 3.22 -20.30
C VAL A 126 -1.09 4.36 -19.69
N ASN A 127 0.14 4.10 -19.24
CA ASN A 127 1.01 5.14 -18.71
C ASN A 127 1.41 6.18 -19.79
N GLY A 128 1.57 5.75 -21.04
CA GLY A 128 1.77 6.63 -22.19
C GLY A 128 0.57 7.54 -22.43
N ASP A 129 -0.64 6.97 -22.49
CA ASP A 129 -1.88 7.71 -22.73
C ASP A 129 -2.17 8.72 -21.61
N VAL A 130 -2.02 8.29 -20.36
CA VAL A 130 -2.18 9.16 -19.17
C VAL A 130 -1.19 10.32 -19.23
N LYS A 131 0.06 10.09 -19.66
CA LYS A 131 1.06 11.14 -19.77
C LYS A 131 0.70 12.18 -20.84
N VAL A 132 0.17 11.73 -21.99
CA VAL A 132 -0.29 12.63 -23.06
C VAL A 132 -1.47 13.47 -22.57
N GLN A 133 -2.48 12.84 -21.97
CA GLN A 133 -3.65 13.54 -21.42
C GLN A 133 -3.27 14.56 -20.35
N PHE A 134 -2.32 14.21 -19.48
CA PHE A 134 -1.83 15.14 -18.46
C PHE A 134 -1.14 16.36 -19.09
N GLN A 135 -0.36 16.15 -20.16
CA GLN A 135 0.32 17.23 -20.87
C GLN A 135 -0.66 18.15 -21.60
N GLU A 136 -1.68 17.58 -22.26
CA GLU A 136 -2.76 18.35 -22.89
C GLU A 136 -3.54 19.17 -21.87
N SER A 137 -3.95 18.54 -20.76
CA SER A 137 -4.64 19.21 -19.67
C SER A 137 -3.81 20.37 -19.12
N LYS A 138 -2.49 20.19 -18.98
CA LYS A 138 -1.58 21.25 -18.54
C LYS A 138 -1.53 22.44 -19.51
N CYS A 139 -1.54 22.19 -20.83
CA CYS A 139 -1.60 23.24 -21.84
C CYS A 139 -2.89 24.04 -21.72
N TRP A 140 -4.04 23.34 -21.68
CA TRP A 140 -5.35 23.96 -21.51
C TRP A 140 -5.43 24.83 -20.25
N HIS A 141 -4.90 24.36 -19.11
CA HIS A 141 -4.87 25.15 -17.88
C HIS A 141 -4.03 26.42 -18.01
N GLN A 142 -2.94 26.38 -18.79
CA GLN A 142 -2.08 27.54 -19.00
C GLN A 142 -2.76 28.57 -19.92
N ASP A 143 -3.41 28.11 -20.98
CA ASP A 143 -4.13 28.97 -21.93
C ASP A 143 -5.31 29.68 -21.24
N ILE A 144 -6.15 28.93 -20.50
CA ILE A 144 -7.25 29.50 -19.72
C ILE A 144 -6.75 30.54 -18.72
N ARG A 145 -5.60 30.31 -18.09
CA ARG A 145 -5.02 31.25 -17.14
C ARG A 145 -4.59 32.57 -17.80
N GLU A 146 -4.06 32.52 -19.02
CA GLU A 146 -3.69 33.75 -19.73
C GLU A 146 -4.95 34.47 -20.24
N ASP A 147 -5.91 33.76 -20.83
CA ASP A 147 -7.18 34.33 -21.30
C ASP A 147 -7.95 35.03 -20.17
N THR A 148 -8.05 34.40 -18.99
CA THR A 148 -8.73 34.99 -17.83
C THR A 148 -8.02 36.25 -17.31
N LYS A 149 -6.69 36.29 -17.39
CA LYS A 149 -5.90 37.46 -17.03
C LYS A 149 -6.07 38.59 -18.06
N GLU A 150 -6.13 38.27 -19.35
CA GLU A 150 -6.42 39.24 -20.40
C GLU A 150 -7.81 39.84 -20.29
N LEU A 151 -8.83 39.01 -20.01
CA LEU A 151 -10.20 39.46 -19.76
C LEU A 151 -10.26 40.40 -18.54
N ARG A 152 -9.63 40.01 -17.42
CA ARG A 152 -9.57 40.86 -16.23
C ARG A 152 -8.91 42.20 -16.50
N ASN A 153 -7.76 42.22 -17.17
CA ASN A 153 -7.06 43.46 -17.51
C ASN A 153 -7.89 44.34 -18.47
N SER A 154 -8.64 43.73 -19.38
CA SER A 154 -9.50 44.45 -20.32
C SER A 154 -10.68 45.08 -19.60
N GLN A 155 -11.28 44.35 -18.65
CA GLN A 155 -12.38 44.84 -17.82
C GLN A 155 -11.93 46.00 -16.92
N GLU A 156 -10.79 45.86 -16.22
CA GLU A 156 -10.22 46.93 -15.39
C GLU A 156 -9.94 48.20 -16.23
N LYS A 157 -9.50 48.05 -17.49
CA LYS A 157 -9.30 49.18 -18.42
C LYS A 157 -10.58 49.84 -18.89
N LEU A 158 -11.68 49.09 -19.02
CA LEU A 158 -12.99 49.64 -19.40
C LEU A 158 -13.60 50.38 -18.21
N GLU A 159 -13.62 49.76 -17.03
CA GLU A 159 -14.09 50.38 -15.78
C GLU A 159 -13.33 51.67 -15.49
N HIS A 160 -11.99 51.67 -15.59
CA HIS A 160 -11.20 52.87 -15.36
C HIS A 160 -11.49 53.97 -16.41
N ARG A 161 -11.71 53.63 -17.68
CA ARG A 161 -12.02 54.63 -18.72
C ARG A 161 -13.39 55.26 -18.51
N GLU A 162 -14.40 54.44 -18.24
CA GLU A 162 -15.78 54.90 -18.03
C GLU A 162 -15.97 55.70 -16.74
N ILE A 163 -15.19 55.43 -15.69
CA ILE A 163 -15.32 56.20 -14.44
C ILE A 163 -14.52 57.51 -14.54
N SER A 164 -13.36 57.49 -15.22
CA SER A 164 -12.47 58.67 -15.30
C SER A 164 -13.06 59.87 -16.05
N TRP A 165 -14.04 59.69 -16.94
CA TRP A 165 -14.67 60.81 -17.65
C TRP A 165 -15.75 61.52 -16.82
N ILE A 166 -16.31 60.85 -15.81
CA ILE A 166 -17.36 61.39 -14.94
C ILE A 166 -16.75 62.25 -13.82
N SER A 167 -15.57 61.88 -13.32
CA SER A 167 -14.87 62.61 -12.27
C SER A 167 -13.39 62.28 -12.25
N SER A 168 -12.54 63.28 -12.01
CA SER A 168 -11.11 63.10 -11.68
C SER A 168 -10.86 62.65 -10.24
N LEU A 169 -11.89 62.65 -9.39
CA LEU A 169 -11.83 62.31 -7.97
C LEU A 169 -12.25 60.84 -7.78
N ASP A 170 -11.26 59.96 -7.67
CA ASP A 170 -11.49 58.56 -7.36
C ASP A 170 -11.66 58.34 -5.84
N PHE A 171 -12.91 58.29 -5.38
CA PHE A 171 -13.23 57.96 -3.99
C PHE A 171 -13.19 56.45 -3.70
N SER A 172 -12.97 55.59 -4.69
CA SER A 172 -12.96 54.14 -4.51
C SER A 172 -11.79 53.67 -3.62
N VAL A 173 -10.63 54.31 -3.75
CA VAL A 173 -9.46 54.04 -2.90
C VAL A 173 -9.78 54.37 -1.44
N LYS A 174 -10.43 55.53 -1.18
CA LYS A 174 -10.82 55.96 0.17
C LYS A 174 -11.91 55.05 0.76
N GLN A 175 -12.88 54.64 -0.06
CA GLN A 175 -13.90 53.66 0.32
C GLN A 175 -13.28 52.31 0.71
N ASN A 176 -12.38 51.78 -0.12
CA ASN A 176 -11.70 50.50 0.12
C ASN A 176 -10.79 50.55 1.35
N ASP A 177 -10.07 51.65 1.57
CA ASP A 177 -9.26 51.85 2.78
C ASP A 177 -10.12 51.92 4.05
N ILE A 178 -11.21 52.70 4.05
CA ILE A 178 -12.12 52.80 5.21
C ILE A 178 -12.81 51.46 5.47
N PHE A 179 -13.25 50.76 4.42
CA PHE A 179 -13.86 49.43 4.55
C PHE A 179 -12.85 48.37 4.98
N GLY A 180 -11.61 48.40 4.49
CA GLY A 180 -10.56 47.46 4.87
C GLY A 180 -10.12 47.60 6.33
N ARG A 181 -10.27 48.78 6.93
CA ARG A 181 -10.02 49.01 8.37
C ARG A 181 -11.14 48.49 9.29
N ARG A 182 -12.28 48.07 8.73
CA ARG A 182 -13.41 47.52 9.46
C ARG A 182 -13.03 46.17 10.07
N GLN A 183 -13.29 46.00 11.36
CA GLN A 183 -13.29 44.67 11.97
C GLN A 183 -14.54 43.90 11.54
N LYS A 184 -14.36 42.64 11.15
CA LYS A 184 -15.46 41.73 10.78
C LYS A 184 -16.55 41.79 11.87
N GLU A 185 -17.84 41.77 11.48
CA GLU A 185 -19.03 41.94 12.35
C GLU A 185 -19.38 43.38 12.77
N THR A 186 -18.48 44.35 12.61
CA THR A 186 -18.80 45.76 12.96
C THR A 186 -19.83 46.35 12.00
N ALA A 187 -20.83 47.08 12.50
CA ALA A 187 -21.88 47.75 11.70
C ALA A 187 -22.83 46.81 10.92
N GLU A 188 -22.78 45.49 11.13
CA GLU A 188 -23.76 44.55 10.55
C GLU A 188 -25.17 44.71 11.15
N TRP A 189 -25.25 45.10 12.42
CA TRP A 189 -26.51 45.41 13.12
C TRP A 189 -27.37 46.46 12.40
N LEU A 190 -26.77 47.30 11.56
CA LEU A 190 -27.47 48.33 10.81
C LEU A 190 -28.46 47.74 9.81
N PHE A 191 -28.12 46.61 9.18
CA PHE A 191 -28.94 46.02 8.12
C PHE A 191 -30.24 45.41 8.65
N ASP A 192 -30.25 45.03 9.92
CA ASP A 192 -31.44 44.52 10.60
C ASP A 192 -32.34 45.64 11.14
N ASN A 193 -31.84 46.87 11.21
CA ASN A 193 -32.56 48.02 11.75
C ASN A 193 -33.70 48.49 10.81
N ASP A 194 -34.88 48.73 11.37
CA ASP A 194 -36.07 49.19 10.64
C ASP A 194 -35.89 50.54 9.96
N VAL A 195 -35.04 51.43 10.51
CA VAL A 195 -34.72 52.72 9.88
C VAL A 195 -33.96 52.49 8.56
N PHE A 196 -32.96 51.60 8.57
CA PHE A 196 -32.21 51.27 7.36
C PHE A 196 -33.11 50.61 6.30
N LYS A 197 -33.97 49.68 6.73
CA LYS A 197 -34.91 48.99 5.83
C LYS A 197 -35.88 49.97 5.16
N ARG A 198 -36.42 50.95 5.91
CA ARG A 198 -37.31 52.01 5.37
C ARG A 198 -36.58 52.98 4.45
N TRP A 199 -35.34 53.33 4.76
CA TRP A 199 -34.51 54.12 3.84
C TRP A 199 -34.23 53.34 2.54
N ARG A 200 -33.83 52.06 2.64
CA ARG A 200 -33.59 51.20 1.48
C ARG A 200 -34.83 51.00 0.61
N SER A 201 -36.02 50.88 1.21
CA SER A 201 -37.27 50.75 0.47
C SER A 201 -37.74 52.05 -0.19
N GLY A 202 -37.02 53.15 0.00
CA GLY A 202 -37.36 54.47 -0.53
C GLY A 202 -38.46 55.20 0.26
N ALA A 203 -38.91 54.64 1.39
CA ALA A 203 -39.91 55.29 2.25
C ALA A 203 -39.31 56.51 2.98
N GLU A 204 -38.00 56.47 3.27
CA GLU A 204 -37.22 57.61 3.75
C GLU A 204 -36.13 57.95 2.74
N ARG A 205 -35.95 59.23 2.39
CA ARG A 205 -34.94 59.66 1.40
C ARG A 205 -33.54 59.86 1.99
N ILE A 206 -33.45 60.15 3.29
CA ILE A 206 -32.21 60.51 3.97
C ILE A 206 -32.01 59.60 5.17
N LEU A 207 -30.89 58.88 5.21
CA LEU A 207 -30.45 58.13 6.38
C LEU A 207 -29.52 59.00 7.23
N TYR A 208 -30.03 59.48 8.37
CA TYR A 208 -29.25 60.32 9.27
C TYR A 208 -28.63 59.50 10.41
N CYS A 209 -27.31 59.57 10.56
CA CYS A 209 -26.55 58.82 11.58
C CYS A 209 -25.87 59.77 12.59
N PRO A 210 -26.55 60.21 13.67
CA PRO A 210 -25.98 61.03 14.73
C PRO A 210 -25.01 60.24 15.61
N GLY A 211 -24.19 60.94 16.41
CA GLY A 211 -23.13 60.31 17.23
C GLY A 211 -21.87 61.17 17.38
N LEU A 212 -21.07 60.84 18.38
CA LEU A 212 -19.88 61.60 18.79
C LEU A 212 -18.74 61.52 17.75
N PRO A 213 -17.85 62.52 17.68
CA PRO A 213 -16.60 62.41 16.94
C PRO A 213 -15.84 61.14 17.36
N GLY A 214 -15.40 60.33 16.40
CA GLY A 214 -14.73 59.05 16.67
C GLY A 214 -15.66 57.83 16.79
N ALA A 215 -16.99 57.99 16.70
CA ALA A 215 -17.95 56.88 16.76
C ALA A 215 -18.04 56.01 15.48
N SER A 216 -16.93 55.86 14.73
CA SER A 216 -16.84 54.99 13.54
C SER A 216 -17.91 55.19 12.46
N LYS A 217 -18.51 56.38 12.36
CA LYS A 217 -19.55 56.71 11.35
C LYS A 217 -19.10 56.45 9.92
N SER A 218 -17.84 56.76 9.60
CA SER A 218 -17.28 56.52 8.26
C SER A 218 -17.20 55.03 7.93
N ILE A 219 -16.91 54.17 8.92
CA ILE A 219 -16.93 52.70 8.77
C ILE A 219 -18.37 52.24 8.54
N LEU A 220 -19.35 52.85 9.22
CA LEU A 220 -20.76 52.53 9.02
C LEU A 220 -21.24 52.89 7.61
N VAL A 221 -20.90 54.09 7.11
CA VAL A 221 -21.22 54.51 5.74
C VAL A 221 -20.50 53.65 4.70
N SER A 222 -19.22 53.32 4.89
CA SER A 222 -18.50 52.44 3.96
C SER A 222 -19.11 51.03 3.92
N THR A 223 -19.61 50.53 5.05
CA THR A 223 -20.32 49.25 5.13
C THR A 223 -21.63 49.28 4.34
N VAL A 224 -22.38 50.38 4.41
CA VAL A 224 -23.60 50.57 3.59
C VAL A 224 -23.28 50.61 2.11
N ILE A 225 -22.27 51.37 1.69
CA ILE A 225 -21.87 51.47 0.27
C ILE A 225 -21.48 50.09 -0.27
N ASN A 226 -20.62 49.36 0.45
CA ASN A 226 -20.20 48.02 0.04
C ASN A 226 -21.39 47.05 -0.05
N TYR A 227 -22.30 47.11 0.92
CA TYR A 227 -23.51 46.28 0.90
C TYR A 227 -24.40 46.58 -0.32
N LEU A 228 -24.61 47.84 -0.67
CA LEU A 228 -25.39 48.21 -1.85
C LEU A 228 -24.71 47.77 -3.17
N GLN A 229 -23.39 47.93 -3.28
CA GLN A 229 -22.61 47.47 -4.44
C GLN A 229 -22.69 45.94 -4.62
N GLN A 230 -22.69 45.17 -3.53
CA GLN A 230 -22.87 43.71 -3.57
C GLN A 230 -24.28 43.25 -3.97
N ASN A 231 -25.26 44.15 -3.95
CA ASN A 231 -26.65 43.87 -4.32
C ASN A 231 -26.98 44.37 -5.75
N ASP A 232 -25.96 44.54 -6.61
CA ASP A 232 -26.09 45.05 -7.99
C ASP A 232 -26.78 46.43 -8.10
N ILE A 233 -26.69 47.25 -7.04
CA ILE A 233 -27.19 48.63 -7.07
C ILE A 233 -26.03 49.55 -7.45
N ALA A 234 -26.19 50.33 -8.53
CA ALA A 234 -25.25 51.39 -8.86
C ALA A 234 -25.30 52.48 -7.79
N VAL A 235 -24.18 52.71 -7.10
CA VAL A 235 -24.07 53.71 -6.02
C VAL A 235 -23.03 54.75 -6.40
N ALA A 236 -23.43 56.02 -6.38
CA ALA A 236 -22.50 57.15 -6.43
C ALA A 236 -22.35 57.74 -5.03
N TYR A 237 -21.12 57.97 -4.59
CA TYR A 237 -20.81 58.44 -3.23
C TYR A 237 -19.63 59.42 -3.24
N ILE A 238 -19.64 60.33 -2.27
CA ILE A 238 -18.57 61.32 -2.06
C ILE A 238 -18.22 61.34 -0.56
N PHE A 239 -16.93 61.40 -0.26
CA PHE A 239 -16.43 61.58 1.10
C PHE A 239 -15.98 63.01 1.34
N CYS A 240 -16.79 63.79 2.06
CA CYS A 240 -16.42 65.13 2.50
C CYS A 240 -15.68 65.08 3.84
N SER A 241 -14.44 65.56 3.89
CA SER A 241 -13.64 65.67 5.11
C SER A 241 -13.48 67.14 5.52
N TYR A 242 -13.70 67.45 6.80
CA TYR A 242 -13.50 68.80 7.34
C TYR A 242 -12.04 69.29 7.22
N LYS A 243 -11.08 68.35 7.12
CA LYS A 243 -9.64 68.65 7.00
C LYS A 243 -9.18 68.97 5.58
N GLU A 244 -10.02 68.73 4.57
CA GLU A 244 -9.69 68.85 3.14
C GLU A 244 -10.45 70.05 2.51
N GLN A 245 -10.63 71.15 3.25
CA GLN A 245 -11.48 72.29 2.85
C GLN A 245 -11.03 73.04 1.59
N GLU A 246 -9.77 72.90 1.15
CA GLU A 246 -9.24 73.65 0.00
C GLU A 246 -9.47 72.96 -1.36
N ASP A 247 -9.70 71.64 -1.41
CA ASP A 247 -9.89 70.89 -2.68
C ASP A 247 -11.37 70.60 -3.02
N HIS A 248 -12.25 70.63 -2.02
CA HIS A 248 -13.67 70.27 -2.14
C HIS A 248 -14.60 71.48 -2.26
N THR A 249 -14.33 72.39 -3.19
CA THR A 249 -15.28 73.47 -3.54
C THR A 249 -16.61 72.85 -3.99
N THR A 250 -17.75 73.43 -3.60
CA THR A 250 -19.10 72.93 -3.95
C THR A 250 -19.27 72.66 -5.44
N SER A 251 -18.66 73.49 -6.31
CA SER A 251 -18.63 73.26 -7.76
C SER A 251 -17.87 72.00 -8.18
N ASN A 252 -16.75 71.65 -7.54
CA ASN A 252 -15.97 70.45 -7.85
C ASN A 252 -16.70 69.17 -7.40
N LEU A 253 -17.40 69.24 -6.26
CA LEU A 253 -18.20 68.12 -5.75
C LEU A 253 -19.46 67.86 -6.59
N LEU A 254 -20.08 68.91 -7.14
CA LEU A 254 -21.28 68.79 -7.98
C LEU A 254 -20.92 68.41 -9.42
N ALA A 255 -19.77 68.85 -9.93
CA ALA A 255 -19.22 68.39 -11.20
C ALA A 255 -19.04 66.86 -11.24
N ASN A 256 -18.68 66.21 -10.11
CA ASN A 256 -18.58 64.75 -10.02
C ASN A 256 -19.90 64.00 -10.25
N PHE A 257 -21.04 64.67 -10.11
CA PHE A 257 -22.35 64.09 -10.41
C PHE A 257 -22.90 64.57 -11.76
N GLY A 258 -22.10 65.29 -12.56
CA GLY A 258 -22.54 65.89 -13.82
C GLY A 258 -23.52 67.04 -13.64
N ILE A 259 -23.62 67.64 -12.45
CA ILE A 259 -24.51 68.76 -12.15
C ILE A 259 -23.69 70.05 -12.22
N THR A 260 -23.72 70.73 -13.35
CA THR A 260 -23.25 72.11 -13.46
C THR A 260 -24.27 73.02 -12.78
N VAL A 261 -23.83 73.78 -11.78
CA VAL A 261 -24.65 74.80 -11.13
C VAL A 261 -24.49 76.08 -11.93
N ASP A 262 -25.50 76.42 -12.73
CA ASP A 262 -25.68 77.76 -13.30
C ASP A 262 -26.35 78.70 -12.28
#